data_AF-A0A7U9PZZ2-F1
#
_entry.id   AF-A0A7U9PZZ2-F1
#
_cell.length_a   1.000
_cell.length_b   1.000
_cell.length_c   1.000
_cell.angle_alpha   90.00
_cell.angle_beta   90.00
_cell.angle_gamma   90.00
#
_symmetry.space_group_name_H-M   'P 1'
#
loop_
_entity.id
_entity.type
_entity.pdbx_description
1 polymer ?
#
loop_
_entity_poly.entity_id
_entity_poly.type
_entity_poly.pdbx_seq_one_letter_code
_entity_poly.pdbx_strand_id
1 'polypeptide(L)'
;MAAQYPREDGRTLPDWSDLPLDTREHLATQTPYRLQTIMYATNVGEVPADHFAAAVADADRKLRQLLTDEPAARQYFGDMAFAGVAHETDPMVAAEREYYLCDALIEYGNQHHGSVWNLPVLNRDLYGQFKEQSQ
;
A
#
# COMPACT_ATOMS: atom_id res chain seq x y z
N MET A 1 5.91 -13.35 3.48
CA MET A 1 6.25 -13.65 2.07
C MET A 1 7.46 -12.81 1.72
N ALA A 2 8.60 -13.36 1.30
CA ALA A 2 9.69 -12.50 0.82
C ALA A 2 9.25 -11.77 -0.45
N ALA A 3 9.33 -10.45 -0.44
CA ALA A 3 9.15 -9.65 -1.65
C ALA A 3 10.30 -9.94 -2.61
N GLN A 4 10.01 -10.68 -3.67
CA GLN A 4 11.00 -11.08 -4.69
C GLN A 4 10.99 -10.15 -5.92
N TYR A 5 10.36 -8.97 -5.84
CA TYR A 5 10.36 -8.01 -6.94
C TYR A 5 11.64 -7.18 -6.97
N PRO A 6 12.08 -6.77 -8.18
CA PRO A 6 13.27 -5.94 -8.34
C PRO A 6 13.02 -4.54 -7.76
N ARG A 7 13.89 -4.13 -6.84
CA ARG A 7 13.91 -2.77 -6.27
C ARG A 7 14.90 -1.88 -7.00
N GLU A 8 14.65 -0.58 -7.00
CA GLU A 8 15.50 0.41 -7.68
C GLU A 8 16.94 0.39 -7.15
N ASP A 9 17.12 0.16 -5.84
CA ASP A 9 18.42 0.11 -5.18
C ASP A 9 19.11 -1.27 -5.24
N GLY A 10 18.48 -2.26 -5.88
CA GLY A 10 18.96 -3.62 -6.04
C GLY A 10 18.94 -4.48 -4.76
N ARG A 11 18.46 -3.96 -3.63
CA ARG A 11 18.31 -4.72 -2.39
C ARG A 11 16.96 -5.45 -2.38
N THR A 12 16.85 -6.49 -1.60
CA THR A 12 15.54 -7.10 -1.30
C THR A 12 14.93 -6.39 -0.10
N LEU A 13 13.61 -6.22 -0.09
CA LEU A 13 12.91 -5.84 1.13
C LEU A 13 13.15 -6.94 2.18
N PRO A 14 13.55 -6.61 3.41
CA PRO A 14 13.67 -7.59 4.49
C PRO A 14 12.38 -8.39 4.67
N ASP A 15 12.51 -9.66 5.04
CA ASP A 15 11.34 -10.42 5.43
C ASP A 15 10.69 -9.83 6.69
N TRP A 16 9.37 -9.87 6.77
CA TRP A 16 8.62 -9.38 7.92
C TRP A 16 9.13 -10.01 9.22
N SER A 17 9.41 -11.31 9.21
CA SER A 17 9.96 -12.04 10.36
C SER A 17 11.33 -11.58 10.81
N ASP A 18 12.10 -10.96 9.91
CA ASP A 18 13.46 -10.47 10.18
C ASP A 18 13.45 -9.09 10.83
N LEU A 19 12.30 -8.39 10.79
CA LEU A 19 12.13 -7.13 11.50
C LEU A 19 12.06 -7.39 13.02
N PRO A 20 12.74 -6.56 13.82
CA PRO A 20 12.59 -6.56 15.27
C PRO A 20 11.12 -6.53 15.71
N LEU A 21 10.78 -7.26 16.78
CA LEU A 21 9.39 -7.38 17.22
C LEU A 21 8.76 -6.02 17.57
N ASP A 22 9.50 -5.16 18.26
CA ASP A 22 9.11 -3.80 18.59
C ASP A 22 8.80 -2.96 17.33
N THR A 23 9.56 -3.16 16.25
CA THR A 23 9.30 -2.52 14.96
C THR A 23 7.99 -3.01 14.36
N ARG A 24 7.74 -4.32 14.36
CA ARG A 24 6.49 -4.90 13.85
C ARG A 24 5.27 -4.48 14.66
N GLU A 25 5.39 -4.48 15.98
CA GLU A 25 4.35 -4.01 16.89
C GLU A 25 4.05 -2.51 16.66
N HIS A 26 5.09 -1.69 16.49
CA HIS A 26 4.90 -0.29 16.16
C HIS A 26 4.14 -0.09 14.85
N LEU A 27 4.51 -0.81 13.79
CA LEU A 27 3.79 -0.77 12.51
C LEU A 27 2.33 -1.21 12.67
N ALA A 28 2.06 -2.27 13.42
CA ALA A 28 0.70 -2.75 13.69
C ALA A 28 -0.19 -1.74 14.42
N THR A 29 0.39 -0.86 15.24
CA THR A 29 -0.38 0.24 15.88
C THR A 29 -0.75 1.38 14.92
N GLN A 30 -0.09 1.45 13.77
CA GLN A 30 -0.31 2.50 12.78
C GLN A 30 -1.16 2.03 11.60
N THR A 31 -1.22 0.73 11.31
CA THR A 31 -1.97 0.21 10.17
C THR A 31 -3.45 0.61 10.23
N PRO A 32 -4.04 1.15 9.13
CA PRO A 32 -3.54 1.24 7.76
C PRO A 32 -3.02 2.64 7.33
N TYR A 33 -2.29 3.34 8.20
CA TYR A 33 -1.87 4.73 8.00
C TYR A 33 -0.98 4.95 6.77
N ARG A 34 -0.04 4.03 6.48
CA ARG A 34 0.87 4.18 5.32
C ARG A 34 0.09 4.01 4.02
N LEU A 35 -0.80 3.03 3.98
CA LEU A 35 -1.66 2.79 2.84
C LEU A 35 -2.56 3.99 2.57
N GLN A 36 -3.19 4.54 3.63
CA GLN A 36 -4.00 5.76 3.53
C GLN A 36 -3.16 6.94 3.03
N THR A 37 -1.94 7.12 3.54
CA THR A 37 -1.04 8.20 3.09
C THR A 37 -0.73 8.11 1.58
N ILE A 38 -0.51 6.90 1.06
CA ILE A 38 -0.32 6.69 -0.38
C ILE A 38 -1.62 6.97 -1.14
N MET A 39 -2.75 6.43 -0.69
CA MET A 39 -4.05 6.56 -1.38
C MET A 39 -4.54 8.01 -1.46
N TYR A 40 -4.36 8.79 -0.41
CA TYR A 40 -4.79 10.18 -0.32
C TYR A 40 -3.68 11.19 -0.63
N ALA A 41 -2.46 10.72 -0.96
CA ALA A 41 -1.29 11.55 -1.28
C ALA A 41 -1.02 12.66 -0.24
N THR A 42 -1.25 12.35 1.04
CA THR A 42 -1.10 13.31 2.15
C THR A 42 -0.98 12.59 3.48
N ASN A 43 -0.44 13.27 4.51
CA ASN A 43 -0.56 12.77 5.87
C ASN A 43 -2.03 12.87 6.28
N VAL A 44 -2.63 11.72 6.57
CA VAL A 44 -4.06 11.62 6.85
C VAL A 44 -4.33 11.84 8.33
N GLY A 45 -5.40 12.58 8.63
CA GLY A 45 -6.04 12.57 9.94
C GLY A 45 -7.05 11.43 10.03
N GLU A 46 -8.25 11.73 10.52
CA GLU A 46 -9.34 10.77 10.58
C GLU A 46 -9.95 10.54 9.19
N VAL A 47 -9.95 9.27 8.76
CA VAL A 47 -10.59 8.82 7.52
C VAL A 47 -11.84 8.01 7.86
N PRO A 48 -13.04 8.40 7.41
CA PRO A 48 -14.25 7.63 7.64
C PRO A 48 -14.14 6.21 7.06
N ALA A 49 -14.55 5.20 7.83
CA ALA A 49 -14.41 3.80 7.47
C ALA A 49 -15.08 3.46 6.12
N ASP A 50 -16.31 3.95 5.89
CA ASP A 50 -17.04 3.72 4.63
C ASP A 50 -16.32 4.35 3.43
N HIS A 51 -15.70 5.51 3.63
CA HIS A 51 -14.94 6.19 2.58
C HIS A 51 -13.67 5.41 2.24
N PHE A 52 -12.95 4.95 3.26
CA PHE A 52 -11.77 4.11 3.07
C PHE A 52 -12.11 2.79 2.39
N ALA A 53 -13.20 2.12 2.80
CA ALA A 53 -13.68 0.89 2.18
C ALA A 53 -14.03 1.08 0.69
N ALA A 54 -14.70 2.18 0.34
CA ALA A 54 -15.00 2.49 -1.06
C ALA A 54 -13.74 2.75 -1.89
N ALA A 55 -12.78 3.50 -1.35
CA ALA A 55 -11.50 3.77 -2.01
C ALA A 55 -10.69 2.49 -2.23
N VAL A 56 -10.69 1.59 -1.25
CA VAL A 56 -10.04 0.27 -1.31
C VAL A 56 -10.67 -0.60 -2.40
N ALA A 57 -12.01 -0.66 -2.46
CA ALA A 57 -12.71 -1.45 -3.48
C ALA A 57 -12.40 -0.97 -4.91
N ASP A 58 -12.32 0.36 -5.12
CA ASP A 58 -11.93 0.92 -6.41
C ASP A 58 -10.46 0.61 -6.75
N ALA A 59 -9.55 0.74 -5.78
CA ALA A 59 -8.13 0.42 -5.96
C ALA A 59 -7.91 -1.06 -6.29
N ASP A 60 -8.60 -1.99 -5.63
CA ASP A 60 -8.52 -3.41 -5.94
C ASP A 60 -9.03 -3.75 -7.34
N ARG A 61 -10.14 -3.13 -7.76
CA ARG A 61 -10.67 -3.29 -9.12
C ARG A 61 -9.62 -2.84 -10.15
N LYS A 62 -8.99 -1.68 -9.93
CA LYS A 62 -7.96 -1.15 -10.81
C LYS A 62 -6.68 -1.98 -10.77
N LEU A 63 -6.29 -2.53 -9.61
CA LEU A 63 -5.15 -3.42 -9.48
C LEU A 63 -5.36 -4.71 -10.29
N ARG A 64 -6.54 -5.32 -10.23
CA ARG A 64 -6.87 -6.50 -11.06
C ARG A 64 -6.79 -6.20 -12.55
N GLN A 65 -7.24 -5.01 -12.96
CA GLN A 65 -7.11 -4.56 -14.34
C GLN A 65 -5.63 -4.37 -14.73
N LEU A 66 -4.84 -3.68 -13.89
CA LEU A 66 -3.41 -3.51 -14.09
C LEU A 66 -2.68 -4.85 -14.24
N LEU A 67 -3.00 -5.83 -13.39
CA LEU A 67 -2.41 -7.18 -13.47
C LEU A 67 -2.83 -7.93 -14.74
N THR A 68 -3.96 -7.57 -15.34
CA THR A 68 -4.40 -8.14 -16.62
C THR A 68 -3.62 -7.51 -17.78
N ASP A 69 -3.46 -6.19 -17.75
CA ASP A 69 -2.90 -5.39 -18.85
C ASP A 69 -1.37 -5.38 -18.86
N GLU A 70 -0.74 -5.42 -17.68
CA GLU A 70 0.70 -5.23 -17.51
C GLU A 70 1.32 -6.44 -16.80
N PRO A 71 1.94 -7.39 -17.55
CA PRO A 71 2.55 -8.58 -16.96
C PRO A 71 3.66 -8.27 -15.93
N ALA A 72 4.35 -7.14 -16.08
CA ALA A 72 5.38 -6.69 -15.13
C ALA A 72 4.79 -6.44 -13.73
N ALA A 73 3.58 -5.88 -13.64
CA ALA A 73 2.89 -5.63 -12.37
C ALA A 73 2.71 -6.91 -11.53
N ARG A 74 2.57 -8.08 -12.18
CA ARG A 74 2.42 -9.37 -11.49
C ARG A 74 3.64 -9.75 -10.66
N GLN A 75 4.83 -9.32 -11.07
CA GLN A 75 6.06 -9.58 -10.31
C GLN A 75 6.07 -8.80 -8.99
N TYR A 76 5.47 -7.61 -8.97
CA TYR A 76 5.42 -6.74 -7.79
C TYR A 76 4.25 -7.08 -6.88
N PHE A 77 3.05 -7.22 -7.43
CA PHE A 77 1.83 -7.33 -6.63
C PHE A 77 1.38 -8.77 -6.39
N GLY A 78 1.71 -9.72 -7.27
CA GLY A 78 1.30 -11.12 -7.11
C GLY A 78 -0.21 -11.26 -6.86
N ASP A 79 -0.57 -11.77 -5.68
CA ASP A 79 -1.92 -11.95 -5.16
C ASP A 79 -2.33 -10.89 -4.11
N MET A 80 -1.51 -9.86 -3.90
CA MET A 80 -1.79 -8.79 -2.95
C MET A 80 -3.01 -7.97 -3.36
N ALA A 81 -3.69 -7.43 -2.34
CA ALA A 81 -4.88 -6.60 -2.48
C ALA A 81 -4.91 -5.52 -1.40
N PHE A 82 -5.47 -4.36 -1.74
CA PHE A 82 -5.77 -3.28 -0.79
C PHE A 82 -6.74 -3.77 0.30
N ALA A 83 -7.76 -4.55 -0.07
CA ALA A 83 -8.67 -5.18 0.90
C ALA A 83 -7.95 -6.13 1.87
N GLY A 84 -6.83 -6.71 1.45
CA GLY A 84 -5.99 -7.53 2.32
C GLY A 84 -5.45 -6.74 3.52
N VAL A 85 -5.26 -5.44 3.39
CA VAL A 85 -4.88 -4.54 4.49
C VAL A 85 -6.12 -4.03 5.23
N ALA A 86 -7.10 -3.51 4.48
CA ALA A 86 -8.22 -2.77 5.05
C ALA A 86 -9.27 -3.63 5.77
N HIS A 87 -9.34 -4.93 5.48
CA HIS A 87 -10.35 -5.84 6.04
C HIS A 87 -9.73 -6.96 6.88
N GLU A 88 -8.42 -6.94 7.09
CA GLU A 88 -7.77 -7.88 7.98
C GLU A 88 -8.07 -7.53 9.44
N THR A 89 -8.46 -8.54 10.21
CA THR A 89 -8.86 -8.39 11.61
C THR A 89 -7.68 -8.54 12.57
N ASP A 90 -6.64 -9.26 12.16
CA ASP A 90 -5.40 -9.37 12.93
C ASP A 90 -4.47 -8.17 12.62
N PRO A 91 -4.20 -7.27 13.57
CA PRO A 91 -3.37 -6.08 13.32
C PRO A 91 -1.95 -6.43 12.84
N MET A 92 -1.38 -7.54 13.30
CA MET A 92 -0.02 -7.96 12.91
C MET A 92 0.00 -8.43 11.47
N VAL A 93 -1.04 -9.16 11.04
CA VAL A 93 -1.19 -9.61 9.65
C VAL A 93 -1.53 -8.42 8.74
N ALA A 94 -2.37 -7.50 9.19
CA ALA A 94 -2.70 -6.28 8.46
C ALA A 94 -1.43 -5.44 8.21
N ALA A 95 -0.57 -5.31 9.23
CA ALA A 95 0.69 -4.60 9.13
C ALA A 95 1.70 -5.28 8.20
N GLU A 96 1.80 -6.62 8.25
CA GLU A 96 2.62 -7.37 7.29
C GLU A 96 2.15 -7.10 5.85
N ARG A 97 0.84 -7.17 5.60
CA ARG A 97 0.28 -6.92 4.28
C ARG A 97 0.49 -5.47 3.85
N GLU A 98 0.32 -4.50 4.74
CA GLU A 98 0.58 -3.09 4.46
C GLU A 98 2.06 -2.85 4.14
N TYR A 99 2.96 -3.50 4.87
CA TYR A 99 4.39 -3.41 4.68
C TYR A 99 4.79 -3.81 3.26
N TYR A 100 4.36 -4.99 2.80
CA TYR A 100 4.67 -5.47 1.45
C TYR A 100 3.93 -4.72 0.35
N LEU A 101 2.65 -4.39 0.54
CA LEU A 101 1.84 -3.68 -0.45
C LEU A 101 2.37 -2.27 -0.69
N CYS A 102 2.65 -1.51 0.38
CA CYS A 102 3.15 -0.14 0.26
C CYS A 102 4.53 -0.10 -0.42
N ASP A 103 5.41 -1.05 -0.08
CA ASP A 103 6.72 -1.14 -0.74
C ASP A 103 6.58 -1.45 -2.22
N ALA A 104 5.72 -2.41 -2.59
CA ALA A 104 5.46 -2.75 -3.99
C ALA A 104 4.85 -1.58 -4.78
N LEU A 105 3.93 -0.83 -4.18
CA LEU A 105 3.35 0.38 -4.78
C LEU A 105 4.44 1.43 -5.04
N ILE A 106 5.32 1.67 -4.07
CA ILE A 106 6.39 2.66 -4.21
C ILE A 106 7.38 2.24 -5.30
N GLU A 107 7.88 1.00 -5.24
CA GLU A 107 8.86 0.49 -6.19
C GLU A 107 8.30 0.44 -7.62
N TYR A 108 7.11 -0.16 -7.80
CA TYR A 108 6.47 -0.24 -9.12
C TYR A 108 6.15 1.15 -9.67
N GLY A 109 5.60 2.03 -8.83
CA GLY A 109 5.25 3.40 -9.21
C GLY A 109 6.46 4.23 -9.63
N ASN A 110 7.56 4.15 -8.90
CA ASN A 110 8.79 4.87 -9.24
C ASN A 110 9.40 4.34 -10.53
N GLN A 111 9.52 3.02 -10.67
CA GLN A 111 10.22 2.40 -11.81
C GLN A 111 9.42 2.49 -13.12
N HIS A 112 8.08 2.39 -13.07
CA HIS A 112 7.25 2.31 -14.28
C HIS A 112 6.42 3.57 -14.56
N HIS A 113 6.16 4.41 -13.55
CA HIS A 113 5.30 5.59 -13.68
C HIS A 113 5.95 6.88 -13.16
N GLY A 114 7.23 6.85 -12.79
CA GLY A 114 8.01 7.97 -12.27
C GLY A 114 7.64 8.44 -10.86
N SER A 115 6.59 7.89 -10.26
CA SER A 115 6.16 8.14 -8.88
C SER A 115 5.03 7.18 -8.48
N VAL A 116 4.99 6.78 -7.21
CA VAL A 116 3.84 6.07 -6.62
C VAL A 116 2.49 6.77 -6.88
N TRP A 117 2.44 8.10 -6.83
CA TRP A 117 1.19 8.86 -7.04
C TRP A 117 0.80 9.02 -8.52
N ASN A 118 1.60 8.49 -9.43
CA ASN A 118 1.22 8.39 -10.84
C ASN A 118 0.55 7.05 -11.17
N LEU A 119 0.48 6.11 -10.22
CA LEU A 119 -0.06 4.78 -10.47
C LEU A 119 -1.53 4.80 -10.88
N PRO A 120 -1.93 4.00 -11.89
CA PRO A 120 -3.31 3.94 -12.35
C PRO A 120 -4.26 3.30 -11.34
N VAL A 121 -3.72 2.57 -10.33
CA VAL A 121 -4.53 1.99 -9.25
C VAL A 121 -5.01 3.02 -8.23
N LEU A 122 -4.37 4.19 -8.17
CA LEU A 122 -4.76 5.26 -7.26
C LEU A 122 -5.77 6.21 -7.92
N ASN A 123 -6.75 6.66 -7.15
CA ASN A 123 -7.70 7.65 -7.60
C ASN A 123 -7.21 9.06 -7.23
N ARG A 124 -6.82 9.85 -8.24
CA ARG A 124 -6.32 11.21 -8.05
C ARG A 124 -7.35 12.18 -7.48
N ASP A 125 -8.64 11.90 -7.65
CA ASP A 125 -9.72 12.72 -7.06
C ASP A 125 -9.72 12.67 -5.52
N LEU A 126 -9.04 11.67 -4.93
CA LEU A 126 -8.89 11.52 -3.48
C LEU A 126 -7.74 12.33 -2.91
N TYR A 127 -6.87 12.90 -3.74
CA TYR A 127 -5.62 13.50 -3.26
C TYR A 127 -5.87 14.74 -2.41
N GLY A 128 -5.18 14.80 -1.27
CA GLY A 128 -5.33 15.86 -0.28
C GLY A 128 -6.59 15.78 0.58
N GLN A 129 -7.49 14.82 0.32
CA GLN A 129 -8.62 14.58 1.21
C GLN A 129 -8.14 14.04 2.56
N PHE A 130 -8.86 14.40 3.62
CA PHE A 130 -8.54 14.01 5.01
C PHE A 130 -7.15 14.42 5.48
N LYS A 131 -6.52 15.41 4.84
CA LYS A 131 -5.23 15.95 5.29
C LYS A 131 -5.32 16.37 6.75
N GLU A 132 -4.36 15.90 7.54
CA GLU A 132 -4.22 16.30 8.94
C GLU A 132 -4.11 17.84 9.03
N GLN A 133 -4.98 18.46 9.84
CA GLN A 133 -4.89 19.88 10.09
C GLN A 133 -3.73 20.14 11.04
N SER A 134 -2.69 20.81 10.56
CA SER A 134 -1.60 21.28 11.40
C SER A 134 -2.17 22.21 12.47
N GLN A 135 -2.09 21.80 13.74
CA GLN A 135 -2.35 22.66 14.89
C GLN A 135 -1.25 23.70 15.07
#